data_AF-A0A2H9P5Q6-F1
#
_entry.id   AF-A0A2H9P5Q6-F1
#
_cell.length_a   1.000
_cell.length_b   1.000
_cell.length_c   1.000
_cell.angle_alpha   90.00
_cell.angle_beta   90.00
_cell.angle_gamma   90.00
#
_symmetry.space_group_name_H-M   'P 1'
#
loop_
_entity.id
_entity.type
_entity.pdbx_description
1 polymer ?
#
loop_
_entity_poly.entity_id
_entity_poly.type
_entity_poly.pdbx_seq_one_letter_code
_entity_poly.pdbx_strand_id
1 'polypeptide(L)' 'MGYLGNHLATVVTGVFAAVLTGLWPYFIDFAPILNFVFIMAVPITWFLTFTCWISQKSADYMHKYEPHAS' A
#
# COMPACT_ATOMS: atom_id res chain seq x y z
N MET A 1 -4.93 18.91 -9.58
CA MET A 1 -4.31 17.72 -8.95
C MET A 1 -4.73 16.51 -9.77
N GLY A 2 -3.80 15.61 -10.13
CA GLY A 2 -4.05 14.53 -11.11
C GLY A 2 -5.20 13.59 -10.73
N TYR A 3 -5.67 12.78 -11.69
CA TYR A 3 -6.91 11.97 -11.64
C TYR A 3 -7.10 11.09 -10.38
N LEU A 4 -6.03 10.79 -9.62
CA LEU A 4 -6.07 9.99 -8.39
C LEU A 4 -5.75 10.77 -7.10
N GLY A 5 -5.71 12.11 -7.15
CA GLY A 5 -5.68 12.99 -5.98
C GLY A 5 -4.75 12.54 -4.85
N ASN A 6 -3.43 12.72 -4.99
CA ASN A 6 -2.42 12.43 -3.95
C ASN A 6 -2.36 10.98 -3.41
N HIS A 7 -3.24 10.07 -3.84
CA HIS A 7 -3.32 8.70 -3.34
C HIS A 7 -2.50 7.66 -4.12
N LEU A 8 -1.68 8.13 -5.06
CA LEU A 8 -0.94 7.26 -5.97
C LEU A 8 -0.04 6.27 -5.22
N ALA A 9 0.61 6.69 -4.12
CA ALA A 9 1.46 5.80 -3.34
C ALA A 9 0.68 4.64 -2.73
N THR A 10 -0.51 4.88 -2.17
CA THR A 10 -1.35 3.81 -1.59
C THR A 10 -1.89 2.87 -2.67
N VAL A 11 -2.25 3.41 -3.83
CA VAL A 11 -2.70 2.59 -4.96
C VAL A 11 -1.57 1.67 -5.43
N VAL A 12 -0.37 2.21 -5.65
CA VAL A 12 0.78 1.42 -6.12
C VAL A 12 1.18 0.35 -5.09
N THR A 13 1.30 0.71 -3.81
CA THR A 13 1.66 -0.26 -2.75
C THR A 13 0.56 -1.30 -2.55
N GLY A 14 -0.70 -0.89 -2.64
CA GLY A 14 -1.85 -1.80 -2.50
C GLY A 14 -1.96 -2.80 -3.65
N VAL A 15 -1.75 -2.37 -4.89
CA VAL A 15 -1.68 -3.28 -6.05
C VAL A 15 -0.53 -4.26 -5.88
N PHE A 16 0.65 -3.79 -5.46
CA PHE A 16 1.79 -4.66 -5.21
C PHE A 16 1.50 -5.71 -4.12
N ALA A 17 0.90 -5.30 -3.00
CA ALA A 17 0.52 -6.21 -1.91
C ALA A 17 -0.54 -7.24 -2.35
N ALA A 18 -1.52 -6.82 -3.15
CA ALA A 18 -2.55 -7.70 -3.69
C ALA A 18 -1.95 -8.73 -4.67
N VAL A 19 -1.04 -8.31 -5.55
CA VAL A 19 -0.33 -9.20 -6.48
C VAL A 19 0.51 -10.22 -5.69
N LEU A 20 1.30 -9.79 -4.70
CA LEU A 20 2.07 -10.71 -3.85
C LEU A 20 1.18 -11.72 -3.14
N THR A 21 0.02 -11.29 -2.63
CA THR A 21 -0.94 -12.17 -1.96
C THR A 21 -1.56 -13.18 -2.93
N GLY A 22 -1.89 -12.74 -4.15
CA GLY A 22 -2.47 -13.60 -5.19
C GLY A 22 -1.49 -14.61 -5.77
N LEU A 23 -0.20 -14.28 -5.87
CA LEU A 23 0.83 -15.21 -6.35
C LEU A 23 1.31 -16.19 -5.26
N TRP A 24 0.99 -15.95 -4.00
CA TRP A 24 1.41 -16.80 -2.88
C TRP A 24 1.07 -18.29 -3.07
N PRO A 25 -0.19 -18.72 -3.32
CA PRO A 25 -0.51 -20.14 -3.46
C PRO A 25 0.27 -20.82 -4.62
N TYR A 26 0.51 -20.09 -5.72
CA TYR A 26 1.25 -20.62 -6.86
C TYR A 26 2.73 -20.88 -6.55
N PHE A 27 3.38 -19.98 -5.80
CA PHE A 27 4.79 -20.12 -5.46
C PHE A 27 5.08 -21.10 -4.33
N ILE A 28 4.14 -21.35 -3.41
CA ILE A 28 4.30 -22.40 -2.40
C ILE A 28 4.43 -23.78 -3.07
N ASP A 29 3.55 -24.05 -4.05
CA ASP A 29 3.53 -25.35 -4.75
C ASP A 29 4.79 -25.57 -5.60
N PHE A 30 5.40 -24.50 -6.12
CA PHE A 30 6.66 -24.59 -6.87
C PHE A 30 7.89 -24.78 -5.97
N ALA A 31 7.99 -24.02 -4.87
CA ALA A 31 9.12 -24.07 -3.96
C ALA A 31 8.67 -23.79 -2.51
N PRO A 32 8.64 -24.81 -1.62
CA PRO A 32 8.14 -24.66 -0.26
C PRO A 32 8.90 -23.62 0.59
N ILE A 33 10.18 -23.39 0.29
CA ILE A 33 11.01 -22.37 0.95
C ILE A 33 10.45 -20.95 0.76
N LEU A 34 9.74 -20.68 -0.34
CA LEU A 34 9.15 -19.38 -0.61
C LEU A 34 8.01 -19.06 0.36
N ASN A 35 7.37 -20.06 0.97
CA ASN A 35 6.30 -19.84 1.94
C ASN A 35 6.77 -18.93 3.10
N PHE A 36 7.98 -19.17 3.63
CA PHE A 36 8.56 -18.31 4.66
C PHE A 36 8.75 -16.86 4.20
N VAL A 37 9.17 -16.66 2.94
CA VAL A 37 9.35 -15.32 2.35
C VAL A 37 7.99 -14.62 2.24
N PHE A 38 6.97 -15.30 1.72
CA PHE A 38 5.62 -14.73 1.57
C PHE A 38 4.96 -14.42 2.92
N ILE A 39 5.12 -15.29 3.93
CA ILE A 39 4.56 -15.08 5.28
C ILE A 39 5.09 -13.79 5.93
N MET A 40 6.31 -13.37 5.58
CA MET A 40 6.90 -12.12 6.06
C MET A 40 6.58 -10.95 5.12
N ALA A 41 6.73 -11.14 3.80
CA ALA A 41 6.59 -10.07 2.81
C ALA A 41 5.15 -9.56 2.65
N VAL A 42 4.16 -10.46 2.68
CA VAL A 42 2.73 -10.11 2.54
C VAL A 42 2.27 -9.17 3.66
N PRO A 43 2.42 -9.50 4.96
CA PRO A 43 1.98 -8.59 6.02
C PRO A 43 2.78 -7.27 6.05
N ILE A 44 4.08 -7.29 5.74
CA ILE A 44 4.90 -6.07 5.70
C ILE A 44 4.42 -5.11 4.60
N THR A 45 4.09 -5.63 3.41
CA THR A 45 3.60 -4.80 2.29
C THR A 45 2.19 -4.29 2.50
N TRP A 46 1.32 -5.07 3.15
CA TRP A 46 0.01 -4.59 3.61
C TRP A 46 0.12 -3.52 4.69
N PHE A 47 1.06 -3.68 5.63
CA PHE A 47 1.35 -2.66 6.63
C PHE A 47 1.83 -1.36 5.97
N LEU A 48 2.74 -1.44 5.00
CA LEU A 48 3.23 -0.28 4.24
C LEU A 48 2.10 0.41 3.44
N THR A 49 1.17 -0.37 2.88
CA THR A 49 -0.01 0.18 2.21
C THR A 49 -0.90 0.96 3.17
N PHE A 50 -1.09 0.44 4.38
CA PHE A 50 -1.86 1.11 5.42
C PHE A 50 -1.17 2.39 5.91
N THR A 51 0.15 2.38 6.12
CA THR A 51 0.88 3.60 6.51
C THR A 51 0.85 4.66 5.41
N CYS A 52 1.00 4.27 4.13
CA CYS A 52 0.83 5.18 3.00
C CYS A 52 -0.57 5.79 2.98
N TRP A 53 -1.61 5.00 3.26
CA TRP A 53 -3.00 5.50 3.31
C TRP A 53 -3.21 6.52 4.42
N ILE A 54 -2.73 6.25 5.63
CA ILE A 54 -2.79 7.20 6.75
C ILE A 54 -2.03 8.48 6.41
N SER A 55 -0.84 8.38 5.82
CA SER A 55 -0.02 9.55 5.50
C SER A 55 -0.73 10.49 4.52
N GLN A 56 -1.43 9.95 3.52
CA GLN A 56 -2.16 10.76 2.54
C GLN A 56 -3.40 11.40 3.15
N LYS A 57 -4.16 10.63 3.95
CA LYS A 57 -5.25 11.18 4.76
C LYS A 57 -4.79 12.36 5.60
N SER A 58 -3.63 12.25 6.27
CA SER A 58 -3.08 13.32 7.10
C SER A 58 -2.74 14.59 6.28
N ALA A 59 -2.16 14.44 5.10
CA ALA A 59 -1.87 15.56 4.20
C ALA A 59 -3.17 16.24 3.71
N ASP A 60 -4.19 15.46 3.36
CA ASP A 60 -5.49 15.99 2.94
C ASP A 60 -6.19 16.77 4.06
N TYR A 61 -6.05 16.36 5.32
CA TYR A 61 -6.55 17.13 6.46
C TYR A 61 -5.80 18.47 6.59
N MET A 62 -4.47 18.48 6.49
CA MET A 62 -3.68 19.71 6.61
C MET A 62 -4.01 20.73 5.52
N HIS A 63 -4.17 20.30 4.26
CA HIS A 63 -4.57 21.19 3.16
C HIS A 63 -6.01 21.71 3.28
N LYS A 64 -6.91 21.02 4.00
CA LYS A 64 -8.25 21.51 4.31
C LYS A 64 -8.29 22.57 5.42
N TYR A 65 -7.27 22.58 6.27
CA TYR A 65 -7.13 23.50 7.39
C TYR A 65 -6.29 24.74 7.07
N GLU A 66 -5.77 24.90 5.85
CA GLU A 66 -5.32 26.22 5.38
C GLU A 66 -6.58 27.09 5.21
N PRO A 67 -6.91 27.97 6.17
CA PRO A 67 -7.92 28.97 5.91
C PRO A 67 -7.32 29.86 4.83
N HIS A 68 -8.16 30.36 3.95
CA HIS A 68 -7.84 31.47 3.06
C HIS A 68 -6.92 32.49 3.75
N ALA A 69 -5.61 32.41 3.48
CA ALA A 69 -4.66 33.47 3.76
C ALA A 69 -4.85 34.51 2.65
N SER A 70 -6.00 35.19 2.71
CA SER A 70 -6.36 36.36 1.91
C SER A 70 -7.40 37.15 2.66
#